data_AF-A0A369RK92-F1
#
_entry.id   AF-A0A369RK92-F1
#
_cell.length_a   1.000
_cell.length_b   1.000
_cell.length_c   1.000
_cell.angle_alpha   90.00
_cell.angle_beta   90.00
_cell.angle_gamma   90.00
#
_symmetry.space_group_name_H-M   'P 1'
#
loop_
_entity.id
_entity.type
_entity.pdbx_description
1 polymer ?
#
loop_
_entity_poly.entity_id
_entity_poly.type
_entity_poly.pdbx_seq_one_letter_code
_entity_poly.pdbx_strand_id
1 'polypeptide(L)'
;MHNANVCRLLKRIEPLLAKKVTITKDRSMTPEKILKILADVTEQQIQRPEDSKKRKKSYSGKKRTNTMKTEIIIEEGGRILSVSKSYRERFSHKETRKISTTR
;
A
#
# COMPACT_ATOMS: atom_id res chain seq x y z
N MET A 1 2.00 -15.85 -14.23
CA MET A 1 2.78 -15.96 -12.98
C MET A 1 1.96 -16.54 -11.83
N HIS A 2 1.20 -17.64 -11.97
CA HIS A 2 0.42 -18.19 -10.83
C HIS A 2 0.12 -19.68 -11.02
N ASN A 3 1.07 -20.57 -10.72
CA ASN A 3 0.83 -22.03 -10.69
C ASN A 3 1.37 -22.70 -9.42
N ALA A 4 1.66 -21.94 -8.35
CA ALA A 4 2.07 -22.53 -7.08
C ALA A 4 0.84 -22.82 -6.20
N ASN A 5 0.77 -24.03 -5.61
CA ASN A 5 -0.29 -24.45 -4.69
C ASN A 5 -0.52 -23.45 -3.55
N VAL A 6 0.53 -22.78 -3.10
CA VAL A 6 0.51 -21.73 -2.07
C VAL A 6 -0.41 -20.57 -2.46
N CYS A 7 -0.34 -20.09 -3.70
CA CYS A 7 -1.21 -18.99 -4.17
C CYS A 7 -2.69 -19.41 -4.22
N ARG A 8 -2.97 -20.68 -4.53
CA ARG A 8 -4.33 -21.21 -4.57
C ARG A 8 -4.91 -21.37 -3.16
N LEU A 9 -4.08 -21.76 -2.19
CA LEU A 9 -4.43 -21.82 -0.78
C LEU A 9 -4.72 -20.42 -0.22
N LEU A 10 -3.85 -19.45 -0.51
CA LEU A 10 -4.01 -18.05 -0.08
C LEU A 10 -5.32 -17.45 -0.61
N LYS A 11 -5.65 -17.65 -1.90
CA LYS A 11 -6.93 -17.20 -2.49
C LYS A 11 -8.15 -17.81 -1.81
N ARG A 12 -8.05 -19.02 -1.26
CA ARG A 12 -9.16 -19.70 -0.57
C ARG A 12 -9.38 -19.15 0.84
N ILE A 13 -8.30 -18.73 1.52
CA ILE A 13 -8.33 -18.16 2.86
C ILE A 13 -8.67 -16.66 2.84
N GLU A 14 -8.31 -15.95 1.76
CA GLU A 14 -8.55 -14.52 1.57
C GLU A 14 -9.97 -14.03 1.91
N PRO A 15 -11.07 -14.65 1.43
CA PRO A 15 -12.42 -14.17 1.77
C PRO A 15 -12.80 -14.38 3.24
N LEU A 16 -12.27 -15.43 3.88
CA LEU A 16 -12.49 -15.69 5.31
C LEU A 16 -11.71 -14.69 6.17
N LEU A 17 -10.49 -14.37 5.75
CA LEU A 17 -9.66 -13.36 6.38
C LEU A 17 -10.25 -11.96 6.19
N ALA A 18 -10.75 -11.63 5.00
CA ALA A 18 -11.35 -10.32 4.70
C ALA A 18 -12.55 -10.00 5.61
N LYS A 19 -13.35 -11.00 5.99
CA LYS A 19 -14.49 -10.84 6.90
C LYS A 19 -14.07 -10.58 8.35
N LYS A 20 -12.95 -11.19 8.80
CA LYS A 20 -12.40 -11.02 10.16
C LYS A 20 -11.47 -9.81 10.30
N VAL A 21 -10.75 -9.49 9.23
CA VAL A 21 -9.80 -8.38 9.09
C VAL A 21 -10.47 -7.22 8.36
N THR A 22 -11.79 -7.06 8.55
CA THR A 22 -12.48 -5.88 8.04
C THR A 22 -11.88 -4.69 8.76
N ILE A 23 -10.98 -3.96 8.08
CA ILE A 23 -10.36 -2.76 8.59
C ILE A 23 -11.48 -1.75 8.77
N THR A 24 -11.99 -1.62 9.99
CA THR A 24 -12.95 -0.59 10.36
C THR A 24 -12.21 0.74 10.23
N LYS A 25 -12.44 1.43 9.11
CA LYS A 25 -11.90 2.77 8.87
C LYS A 25 -12.71 3.77 9.68
N ASP A 26 -12.51 3.78 10.99
CA ASP A 26 -12.98 4.88 11.83
C ASP A 26 -12.21 6.14 11.40
N ARG A 27 -12.94 7.11 10.85
CA ARG A 27 -12.40 8.39 10.37
C ARG A 27 -12.43 9.47 11.46
N SER A 28 -12.82 9.14 12.69
CA SER A 28 -12.78 10.10 13.81
C SER A 28 -11.34 10.48 14.14
N MET A 29 -11.03 11.75 13.88
CA MET A 29 -9.70 12.34 14.08
C MET A 29 -9.72 13.21 15.33
N THR A 30 -9.51 12.61 16.50
CA THR A 30 -9.25 13.36 17.73
C THR A 30 -7.76 13.70 17.83
N PRO A 31 -7.36 14.85 18.41
CA PRO A 31 -5.96 15.25 18.52
C PRO A 31 -5.07 14.19 19.17
N GLU A 32 -5.60 13.48 20.17
CA GLU A 32 -4.92 12.40 20.88
C GLU A 32 -4.68 11.17 20.00
N LYS A 33 -5.63 10.83 19.11
CA LYS A 33 -5.44 9.74 18.13
C LYS A 33 -4.38 10.11 17.10
N ILE A 34 -4.34 11.35 16.63
CA ILE A 34 -3.37 11.81 15.62
C ILE A 34 -1.94 11.64 16.11
N LEU A 35 -1.67 11.97 17.37
CA LEU A 35 -0.35 11.84 17.97
C LEU A 35 0.12 10.38 18.07
N LYS A 36 -0.81 9.43 18.12
CA LYS A 36 -0.55 7.98 18.21
C LYS A 36 -0.48 7.29 16.85
N ILE A 37 -0.63 8.04 15.76
CA ILE A 37 -0.64 7.51 14.40
C ILE A 37 0.74 7.65 13.77
N LEU A 38 1.34 6.52 13.41
CA LEU A 38 2.54 6.45 12.59
C LEU A 38 2.14 6.24 11.13
N ALA A 39 2.42 7.23 10.28
CA ALA A 39 2.25 7.11 8.83
C ALA A 39 3.61 6.84 8.18
N ASP A 40 3.80 5.62 7.68
CA ASP A 40 5.01 5.21 6.97
C ASP A 40 4.73 4.93 5.49
N VAL A 41 5.71 5.24 4.65
CA VAL A 41 5.60 5.12 3.19
C VAL A 41 6.71 4.20 2.72
N THR A 42 6.32 2.99 2.35
CA THR A 42 7.27 1.95 1.95
C THR A 42 7.38 1.90 0.42
N GLU A 43 8.62 1.86 -0.07
CA GLU A 43 8.96 1.60 -1.47
C GLU A 43 9.35 0.13 -1.63
N GLN A 44 8.46 -0.68 -2.21
CA GLN A 44 8.72 -2.11 -2.46
C GLN A 44 9.24 -2.30 -3.88
N GLN A 45 10.31 -3.08 -4.05
CA GLN A 45 10.82 -3.44 -5.38
C GLN A 45 9.83 -4.35 -6.11
N ILE A 46 9.71 -4.14 -7.41
CA ILE A 46 8.87 -4.96 -8.29
C ILE A 46 9.68 -5.51 -9.46
N GLN A 47 9.19 -6.60 -10.05
CA GLN A 47 9.74 -7.11 -11.29
C GLN A 47 9.70 -6.04 -12.38
N ARG A 48 10.81 -5.89 -13.11
CA ARG A 48 10.94 -4.93 -14.21
C ARG A 48 9.86 -5.21 -15.26
N PRO A 49 8.96 -4.24 -15.55
CA PRO A 49 7.96 -4.42 -16.58
C PRO A 49 8.59 -4.52 -17.98
N GLU A 50 8.09 -5.44 -18.81
CA GLU A 50 8.48 -5.58 -20.21
C GLU A 50 8.07 -4.34 -21.02
N ASP A 51 6.82 -3.89 -20.85
CA ASP A 51 6.28 -2.67 -21.44
C ASP A 51 7.08 -1.43 -21.00
N SER A 52 7.68 -0.76 -21.99
CA SER A 52 8.55 0.40 -21.82
C SER A 52 7.85 1.59 -21.15
N LYS A 53 6.56 1.81 -21.42
CA LYS A 53 5.77 2.89 -20.80
C LYS A 53 5.56 2.59 -19.31
N LYS A 54 5.21 1.34 -18.98
CA LYS A 54 5.01 0.90 -17.58
C LYS A 54 6.31 0.89 -16.78
N ARG A 55 7.42 0.54 -17.43
CA ARG A 55 8.76 0.57 -16.85
C ARG A 55 9.17 1.98 -16.44
N LYS A 56 9.04 2.96 -17.33
CA LYS A 56 9.34 4.37 -17.01
C LYS A 56 8.48 4.92 -15.87
N LYS A 57 7.21 4.49 -15.77
CA LYS A 57 6.28 4.95 -14.71
C LYS A 57 6.59 4.43 -13.30
N SER A 58 7.32 3.32 -13.19
CA SER A 58 7.61 2.64 -11.92
C SER A 58 9.09 2.68 -11.55
N TYR A 59 9.92 3.36 -12.35
CA TYR A 59 11.35 3.41 -12.10
C TYR A 59 11.67 4.45 -11.04
N SER A 60 12.33 4.03 -9.96
CA SER A 60 12.85 4.88 -8.91
C SER A 60 14.27 5.32 -9.23
N GLY A 61 14.49 6.63 -9.33
CA GLY A 61 15.83 7.19 -9.50
C GLY A 61 16.72 6.95 -8.28
N LYS A 62 16.16 7.07 -7.07
CA LYS A 62 16.89 6.92 -5.81
C LYS A 62 17.31 5.47 -5.56
N LYS A 63 16.41 4.52 -5.81
CA LYS A 63 16.69 3.08 -5.65
C LYS A 63 17.29 2.43 -6.89
N ARG A 64 17.39 3.18 -8.00
CA ARG A 64 17.88 2.73 -9.33
C ARG A 64 17.20 1.45 -9.83
N THR A 65 15.95 1.23 -9.45
CA THR A 65 15.17 0.02 -9.78
C THR A 65 13.68 0.33 -9.89
N ASN A 66 12.89 -0.63 -10.37
CA ASN A 66 11.44 -0.49 -10.45
C ASN A 66 10.80 -0.75 -9.08
N THR A 67 10.01 0.18 -8.57
CA THR A 67 9.36 0.12 -7.25
C THR A 67 7.87 0.50 -7.32
N MET A 68 7.12 0.11 -6.30
CA MET A 68 5.79 0.60 -5.99
C MET A 68 5.77 1.17 -4.57
N LYS A 69 5.03 2.26 -4.40
CA LYS A 69 4.83 2.92 -3.11
C LYS A 69 3.52 2.47 -2.50
N THR A 70 3.57 2.10 -1.23
CA THR A 70 2.39 1.82 -0.40
C THR A 70 2.52 2.62 0.88
N GLU A 71 1.49 3.39 1.21
CA GLU A 71 1.40 4.13 2.48
C GLU A 71 0.60 3.27 3.46
N ILE A 72 1.19 3.06 4.64
CA ILE A 72 0.59 2.30 5.71
C ILE A 72 0.51 3.22 6.92
N ILE A 73 -0.69 3.32 7.48
CA ILE A 73 -0.98 4.10 8.67
C ILE A 73 -1.25 3.10 9.79
N ILE A 74 -0.45 3.18 10.85
CA ILE A 74 -0.46 2.26 11.98
C ILE A 74 -0.70 3.08 13.26
N GLU A 75 -1.46 2.53 14.19
CA GLU A 75 -1.56 3.04 15.55
C GLU A 75 -0.36 2.56 16.39
N GLU A 76 -0.01 3.28 17.45
CA GLU A 76 1.06 2.94 18.40
C GLU A 76 1.01 1.48 18.91
N GLY A 77 -0.20 0.91 19.05
CA GLY A 77 -0.40 -0.50 19.42
C GLY A 77 -0.15 -1.53 18.30
N GLY A 78 0.38 -1.12 17.15
CA GLY A 78 0.68 -1.98 16.00
C GLY A 78 -0.53 -2.30 15.12
N ARG A 79 -1.69 -1.69 15.38
CA ARG A 79 -2.92 -1.91 14.59
C ARG A 79 -2.86 -1.13 13.29
N ILE A 80 -3.06 -1.80 12.16
CA ILE A 80 -3.15 -1.15 10.84
C ILE A 80 -4.50 -0.44 10.73
N LEU A 81 -4.47 0.89 10.63
CA LEU A 81 -5.65 1.74 10.49
C LEU A 81 -6.03 1.94 9.02
N SER A 82 -5.04 2.10 8.15
CA SER A 82 -5.27 2.31 6.73
C SER A 82 -4.08 1.85 5.90
N VAL A 83 -4.40 1.29 4.73
CA VAL A 83 -3.44 0.95 3.69
C VAL A 83 -3.89 1.63 2.42
N SER A 84 -3.02 2.40 1.79
CA SER A 84 -3.31 3.03 0.51
C SER A 84 -3.20 2.03 -0.65
N LYS A 85 -3.73 2.39 -1.82
CA LYS A 85 -3.47 1.59 -3.03
C LYS A 85 -1.99 1.67 -3.37
N SER A 86 -1.42 0.62 -3.94
CA SER A 86 -0.04 0.70 -4.43
C SER A 86 0.04 1.62 -5.64
N TYR A 87 0.84 2.67 -5.52
CA TYR A 87 1.06 3.65 -6.59
C TYR A 87 2.43 3.43 -7.22
N ARG A 88 2.51 3.65 -8.54
CA ARG A 88 3.79 3.64 -9.26
C ARG A 88 4.48 4.98 -9.06
N GLU A 89 5.80 4.94 -8.92
CA GLU A 89 6.70 6.06 -8.55
C GLU A 89 6.52 7.39 -9.27
N ARG A 90 5.86 7.45 -10.44
CA ARG A 90 5.66 8.72 -11.15
C ARG A 90 4.93 9.78 -10.33
N PHE A 91 4.18 9.38 -9.29
CA PHE A 91 3.46 10.31 -8.41
C PHE A 91 4.32 10.63 -7.18
N SER A 92 4.52 11.94 -6.94
CA SER A 92 5.13 12.43 -5.71
C SER A 92 4.26 12.07 -4.49
N HIS A 93 4.87 11.97 -3.32
CA HIS A 93 4.20 11.66 -2.05
C HIS A 93 3.01 12.61 -1.75
N LYS A 94 3.10 13.87 -2.19
CA LYS A 94 2.00 14.84 -2.06
C LYS A 94 0.81 14.51 -2.95
N GLU A 95 1.07 13.93 -4.13
CA GLU A 95 0.06 13.62 -5.14
C GLU A 95 -0.71 12.35 -4.76
N THR A 96 -0.01 11.35 -4.19
CA THR A 96 -0.64 10.12 -3.70
C THR A 96 -1.64 10.39 -2.57
N ARG A 97 -1.31 11.31 -1.65
CA ARG A 97 -2.20 11.73 -0.54
C ARG A 97 -3.44 12.49 -1.00
N LYS A 98 -3.35 13.29 -2.06
CA LYS A 98 -4.52 13.95 -2.63
C LYS A 98 -5.50 12.91 -3.15
N ILE A 99 -5.02 11.95 -3.95
CA ILE A 99 -5.83 10.89 -4.58
C ILE A 99 -6.48 9.95 -3.54
N SER A 100 -5.81 9.66 -2.43
CA SER A 100 -6.37 8.82 -1.36
C SER A 100 -7.43 9.53 -0.53
N THR A 101 -7.35 10.86 -0.40
CA THR A 101 -8.28 11.68 0.40
C THR A 101 -9.56 12.03 -0.36
N THR A 102 -9.53 12.05 -1.70
CA THR A 102 -10.71 12.40 -2.53
C THR A 102 -11.71 11.25 -2.76
N ARG A 103 -11.67 10.16 -1.97
CA ARG A 103 -12.56 8.99 -2.14
C ARG A 103 -13.14 8.45 -0.83
#